data_AF-A0AAD5C6V3-F1
#
_entry.id   AF-A0AAD5C6V3-F1
#
_cell.length_a   1.000
_cell.length_b   1.000
_cell.length_c   1.000
_cell.angle_alpha   90.00
_cell.angle_beta   90.00
_cell.angle_gamma   90.00
#
_symmetry.space_group_name_H-M   'P 1'
#
loop_
_entity.id
_entity.type
_entity.pdbx_description
1 polymer ?
#
loop_
_entity_poly.entity_id
_entity_poly.type
_entity_poly.pdbx_seq_one_letter_code
_entity_poly.pdbx_strand_id
1 'polypeptide(L)'
;VTEPHHIWPSLTDDQWVKVEVALRDLILSDYAKKNNVNTSALTQSEIRDIILGAEITPPSQQRQQIAEIEKQAKEASQLTAVTTKTTNVHGDELIVTTTSPYEQAAFGSKTDWRVRAISATNLYLRMNHIYVNSEDIKETGYTYIMPKNILKKFICIADLRTQISGYLYGISPPDNPQVKEIHCIVMPPQWGTHQQVHLPSALPEHAFLNDLEPLGWMHTQPNELPQLSP
;
A
#
# COMPACT_ATOMS: atom_id res chain seq x y z
N VAL A 1 -18.78 0.60 15.12
CA VAL A 1 -17.96 -0.04 16.18
C VAL A 1 -18.44 -1.48 16.31
N THR A 2 -17.54 -2.42 16.60
CA THR A 2 -17.93 -3.82 16.85
C THR A 2 -18.18 -3.97 18.35
N GLU A 3 -19.39 -4.39 18.73
CA GLU A 3 -19.74 -4.62 20.13
C GLU A 3 -19.00 -5.85 20.69
N PRO A 4 -18.72 -5.92 22.01
CA PRO A 4 -17.93 -7.01 22.60
C PRO A 4 -18.47 -8.44 22.36
N HIS A 5 -19.76 -8.57 22.06
CA HIS A 5 -20.44 -9.85 21.79
C HIS A 5 -20.79 -10.04 20.31
N HIS A 6 -20.35 -9.15 19.42
CA HIS A 6 -20.57 -9.24 17.98
C HIS A 6 -19.26 -9.58 17.26
N ILE A 7 -19.35 -10.40 16.21
CA ILE A 7 -18.22 -10.71 15.32
C ILE A 7 -18.06 -9.61 14.25
N TRP A 8 -19.16 -9.00 13.83
CA TRP A 8 -19.23 -8.00 12.78
C TRP A 8 -19.54 -6.60 13.33
N PRO A 9 -19.08 -5.52 12.67
CA PRO A 9 -19.38 -4.17 13.11
C PRO A 9 -20.88 -3.89 13.08
N SER A 10 -21.38 -3.15 14.06
CA SER A 10 -22.77 -2.68 14.07
C SER A 10 -22.91 -1.55 13.04
N LEU A 11 -23.51 -1.87 11.89
CA LEU A 11 -23.77 -0.97 10.77
C LEU A 11 -25.26 -0.95 10.45
N THR A 12 -25.76 0.15 9.86
CA THR A 12 -27.12 0.22 9.32
C THR A 12 -27.23 -0.52 7.98
N ASP A 13 -28.44 -0.86 7.54
CA ASP A 13 -28.67 -1.55 6.26
C ASP A 13 -28.04 -0.80 5.07
N ASP A 14 -28.20 0.53 5.00
CA ASP A 14 -27.57 1.35 3.96
C ASP A 14 -26.03 1.32 4.01
N GLN A 15 -25.45 1.19 5.19
CA GLN A 15 -24.00 1.07 5.36
C GLN A 15 -23.53 -0.33 4.94
N TRP A 16 -24.31 -1.38 5.25
CA TRP A 16 -24.04 -2.74 4.79
C TRP A 16 -24.04 -2.83 3.26
N VAL A 17 -25.01 -2.22 2.58
CA VAL A 17 -25.04 -2.19 1.10
C VAL A 17 -23.74 -1.58 0.54
N LYS A 18 -23.23 -0.51 1.16
CA LYS A 18 -21.95 0.10 0.74
C LYS A 18 -20.75 -0.83 0.97
N VAL A 19 -20.71 -1.51 2.12
CA VAL A 19 -19.65 -2.48 2.45
C VAL A 19 -19.70 -3.68 1.51
N GLU A 20 -20.88 -4.20 1.19
CA GLU A 20 -21.06 -5.31 0.25
C GLU A 20 -20.55 -4.96 -1.15
N VAL A 21 -20.89 -3.77 -1.67
CA VAL A 21 -20.37 -3.30 -2.95
C VAL A 21 -18.85 -3.17 -2.90
N ALA A 22 -18.30 -2.58 -1.84
CA ALA A 22 -16.85 -2.43 -1.69
C ALA A 22 -16.11 -3.78 -1.62
N LEU A 23 -16.66 -4.76 -0.90
CA LEU A 23 -16.08 -6.10 -0.80
C LEU A 23 -16.18 -6.87 -2.12
N ARG A 24 -17.32 -6.77 -2.81
CA ARG A 24 -17.49 -7.33 -4.15
C ARG A 24 -16.44 -6.77 -5.11
N ASP A 25 -16.29 -5.45 -5.14
CA ASP A 25 -15.36 -4.77 -6.04
C ASP A 25 -13.88 -5.11 -5.69
N LEU A 26 -13.56 -5.30 -4.41
CA LEU A 26 -12.24 -5.77 -3.97
C LEU A 26 -11.93 -7.19 -4.48
N ILE A 27 -12.87 -8.13 -4.34
CA ILE A 27 -12.71 -9.52 -4.81
C ILE A 27 -12.54 -9.53 -6.34
N LEU A 28 -13.40 -8.80 -7.06
CA LEU A 28 -13.33 -8.71 -8.51
C LEU A 28 -12.04 -8.06 -8.99
N SER A 29 -11.53 -7.03 -8.29
CA SER A 29 -10.26 -6.39 -8.60
C SER A 29 -9.07 -7.33 -8.42
N ASP A 30 -9.07 -8.17 -7.37
CA ASP A 30 -8.00 -9.16 -7.17
C ASP A 30 -8.04 -10.25 -8.26
N TYR A 31 -9.23 -10.75 -8.59
CA TYR A 31 -9.42 -11.71 -9.67
C TYR A 31 -8.96 -11.15 -11.03
N ALA A 32 -9.37 -9.92 -11.33
CA ALA A 32 -9.00 -9.19 -12.55
C ALA A 32 -7.48 -9.03 -12.67
N LYS A 33 -6.80 -8.66 -11.59
CA LYS A 33 -5.34 -8.50 -11.57
C LYS A 33 -4.61 -9.83 -11.74
N LYS A 34 -5.09 -10.90 -11.10
CA LYS A 34 -4.50 -12.25 -11.22
C LYS A 34 -4.65 -12.85 -12.61
N ASN A 35 -5.81 -12.66 -13.24
CA ASN A 35 -6.14 -13.27 -14.52
C ASN A 35 -5.99 -12.33 -15.72
N ASN A 36 -5.56 -11.08 -15.49
CA ASN A 36 -5.44 -10.03 -16.50
C ASN A 36 -6.76 -9.80 -17.28
N VAL A 37 -7.89 -9.81 -16.59
CA VAL A 37 -9.24 -9.62 -17.15
C VAL A 37 -9.81 -8.28 -16.68
N ASN A 38 -10.50 -7.54 -17.54
CA ASN A 38 -11.21 -6.34 -17.13
C ASN A 38 -12.51 -6.68 -16.38
N THR A 39 -12.71 -6.12 -15.19
CA THR A 39 -13.92 -6.37 -14.35
C THR A 39 -15.21 -5.97 -15.06
N SER A 40 -15.19 -4.96 -15.94
CA SER A 40 -16.38 -4.50 -16.67
C SER A 40 -16.82 -5.49 -17.76
N ALA A 41 -15.97 -6.45 -18.12
CA ALA A 41 -16.28 -7.46 -19.13
C ALA A 41 -16.99 -8.69 -18.54
N LEU A 42 -17.12 -8.77 -17.21
CA LEU A 42 -17.75 -9.90 -16.52
C LEU A 42 -19.28 -9.77 -16.49
N THR A 43 -19.97 -10.84 -16.84
CA THR A 43 -21.42 -11.00 -16.70
C THR A 43 -21.81 -11.20 -15.23
N GLN A 44 -23.09 -10.99 -14.90
CA GLN A 44 -23.60 -11.18 -13.53
C GLN A 44 -23.45 -12.63 -13.03
N SER A 45 -23.54 -13.61 -13.92
CA SER A 45 -23.28 -15.03 -13.58
C SER A 45 -21.81 -15.25 -13.25
N GLU A 46 -20.88 -14.71 -14.03
CA GLU A 46 -19.44 -14.83 -13.76
C GLU A 46 -19.05 -14.13 -12.46
N ILE A 47 -19.60 -12.94 -12.19
CA ILE A 47 -19.40 -12.24 -10.92
C ILE A 47 -19.85 -13.10 -9.74
N ARG A 48 -21.04 -13.71 -9.82
CA ARG A 48 -21.57 -14.61 -8.79
C ARG A 48 -20.64 -15.81 -8.58
N ASP A 49 -20.22 -16.44 -9.67
CA ASP A 49 -19.40 -17.64 -9.65
C ASP A 49 -18.00 -17.36 -9.05
N ILE A 50 -17.40 -16.20 -9.33
CA ILE A 50 -16.15 -15.75 -8.70
C ILE A 50 -16.33 -15.60 -7.18
N ILE A 51 -17.41 -14.95 -6.73
CA ILE A 51 -17.66 -14.71 -5.30
C ILE A 51 -17.92 -16.03 -4.57
N LEU A 52 -18.59 -16.98 -5.22
CA LEU A 52 -18.87 -18.31 -4.68
C LEU A 52 -17.67 -19.28 -4.76
N GLY A 53 -16.57 -18.88 -5.41
CA GLY A 53 -15.33 -19.66 -5.48
C GLY A 53 -15.30 -20.75 -6.56
N ALA A 54 -16.09 -20.61 -7.63
CA ALA A 54 -16.02 -21.50 -8.78
C ALA A 54 -14.79 -21.19 -9.65
N GLU A 55 -14.13 -22.23 -10.18
CA GLU A 55 -13.06 -22.08 -11.16
C GLU A 55 -13.65 -21.65 -12.51
N ILE A 56 -13.59 -20.34 -12.78
CA ILE A 56 -13.97 -19.81 -14.09
C ILE A 56 -12.75 -19.83 -15.00
N THR A 57 -12.81 -20.62 -16.07
CA THR A 57 -11.87 -20.51 -17.18
C THR A 57 -11.99 -19.10 -17.77
N PRO A 58 -10.90 -18.32 -17.89
CA PRO A 58 -10.97 -16.95 -18.40
C PRO A 58 -11.74 -16.89 -19.73
N PRO A 59 -12.68 -15.95 -19.91
CA PRO A 59 -13.42 -15.80 -21.16
C PRO A 59 -12.42 -15.66 -22.31
N SER A 60 -12.55 -16.48 -23.34
CA SER A 60 -11.64 -16.46 -24.49
C SER A 60 -11.61 -15.05 -25.10
N GLN A 61 -10.40 -14.59 -25.42
CA GLN A 61 -10.07 -13.26 -25.96
C GLN A 61 -10.95 -12.80 -27.14
N GLN A 62 -11.66 -13.73 -27.77
CA GLN A 62 -12.58 -13.51 -28.88
C GLN A 62 -13.80 -12.63 -28.53
N ARG A 63 -14.30 -12.65 -27.27
CA ARG A 63 -15.41 -11.76 -26.86
C ARG A 63 -14.96 -10.32 -26.56
N GLN A 64 -13.70 -10.13 -26.16
CA GLN A 64 -13.16 -8.81 -25.84
C GLN A 64 -12.95 -7.96 -27.10
N GLN A 65 -12.51 -8.57 -28.21
CA GLN A 65 -12.32 -7.84 -29.47
C GLN A 65 -13.62 -7.29 -30.06
N ILE A 66 -14.75 -7.96 -29.85
CA ILE A 66 -16.05 -7.51 -30.39
C ILE A 66 -16.59 -6.32 -29.58
N ALA A 67 -16.40 -6.31 -28.26
CA ALA A 67 -16.83 -5.22 -27.40
C ALA A 67 -15.96 -3.95 -27.54
N GLU A 68 -14.65 -4.08 -27.80
CA GLU A 68 -13.77 -2.94 -28.07
C GLU A 68 -14.14 -2.22 -29.38
N ILE A 69 -14.54 -2.98 -30.42
CA ILE A 69 -15.00 -2.42 -31.70
C ILE A 69 -16.32 -1.66 -31.54
N GLU A 70 -17.27 -2.18 -30.75
CA GLU A 70 -18.54 -1.47 -30.48
C GLU A 70 -18.36 -0.23 -29.60
N LYS A 71 -17.38 -0.24 -28.69
CA LYS A 71 -17.11 0.89 -27.79
C LYS A 71 -16.50 2.09 -28.53
N GLN A 72 -15.62 1.87 -29.49
CA GLN A 72 -15.06 2.92 -30.34
C GLN A 72 -16.13 3.62 -31.21
N ALA A 73 -17.21 2.93 -31.58
CA ALA A 73 -18.31 3.53 -32.34
C ALA A 73 -19.24 4.43 -31.50
N LYS A 74 -19.27 4.28 -30.17
CA LYS A 74 -20.15 5.06 -29.26
C LYS A 74 -19.48 6.26 -28.59
N GLU A 75 -18.15 6.27 -28.45
CA GLU A 75 -17.43 7.35 -27.74
C GLU A 75 -17.23 8.64 -28.57
N ALA A 76 -17.66 8.69 -29.83
CA ALA A 76 -17.55 9.89 -30.67
C ALA A 76 -18.68 10.93 -30.46
N SER A 77 -19.64 10.76 -29.54
CA SER A 77 -20.88 11.58 -29.55
C SER A 77 -21.34 12.25 -28.25
N GLN A 78 -20.66 12.17 -27.10
CA GLN A 78 -21.14 12.88 -25.89
C GLN A 78 -20.03 13.52 -25.06
N LEU A 79 -19.83 14.82 -25.25
CA LEU A 79 -19.17 15.72 -24.31
C LEU A 79 -20.19 16.13 -23.23
N THR A 80 -20.10 15.54 -22.04
CA THR A 80 -20.99 15.86 -20.92
C THR A 80 -20.41 17.04 -20.12
N ALA A 81 -20.92 18.25 -20.33
CA ALA A 81 -20.62 19.42 -19.50
C ALA A 81 -21.46 19.39 -18.21
N VAL A 82 -20.83 19.61 -17.04
CA VAL A 82 -21.54 19.63 -15.74
C VAL A 82 -21.86 21.07 -15.36
N THR A 83 -23.15 21.36 -15.14
CA THR A 83 -23.65 22.65 -14.64
C THR A 83 -23.87 22.57 -13.13
N THR A 84 -23.26 23.48 -12.38
CA THR A 84 -23.46 23.60 -10.92
C THR A 84 -24.12 24.94 -10.59
N LYS A 85 -25.15 24.92 -9.75
CA LYS A 85 -25.90 26.11 -9.29
C LYS A 85 -25.43 26.48 -7.88
N THR A 86 -24.93 27.70 -7.69
CA THR A 86 -24.46 28.23 -6.38
C THR A 86 -24.99 29.65 -6.16
N THR A 87 -24.93 30.16 -4.93
CA THR A 87 -25.48 31.47 -4.56
C THR A 87 -24.37 32.36 -4.01
N ASN A 88 -24.32 33.65 -4.41
CA ASN A 88 -23.35 34.59 -3.84
C ASN A 88 -23.78 35.06 -2.43
N VAL A 89 -22.90 35.77 -1.73
CA VAL A 89 -23.16 36.32 -0.37
C VAL A 89 -24.31 37.35 -0.31
N HIS A 90 -24.81 37.80 -1.46
CA HIS A 90 -25.92 38.72 -1.62
C HIS A 90 -27.23 38.03 -2.09
N GLY A 91 -27.23 36.70 -2.24
CA GLY A 91 -28.42 35.92 -2.58
C GLY A 91 -28.70 35.75 -4.08
N ASP A 92 -27.80 36.19 -4.96
CA ASP A 92 -27.96 36.00 -6.40
C ASP A 92 -27.56 34.58 -6.83
N GLU A 93 -28.40 33.95 -7.67
CA GLU A 93 -28.14 32.63 -8.22
C GLU A 93 -27.12 32.68 -9.37
N LEU A 94 -26.00 31.97 -9.20
CA LEU A 94 -24.94 31.78 -10.18
C LEU A 94 -25.05 30.37 -10.77
N ILE A 95 -25.03 30.27 -12.11
CA ILE A 95 -24.98 28.99 -12.84
C ILE A 95 -23.61 28.91 -13.50
N VAL A 96 -22.75 28.01 -13.00
CA VAL A 96 -21.40 27.79 -13.53
C VAL A 96 -21.38 26.49 -14.33
N THR A 97 -21.07 26.59 -15.61
CA THR A 97 -20.92 25.44 -16.52
C THR A 97 -19.44 25.12 -16.65
N THR A 98 -19.00 24.00 -16.07
CA THR A 98 -17.62 23.55 -16.18
C THR A 98 -17.51 22.52 -17.29
N THR A 99 -16.79 22.87 -18.36
CA THR A 99 -16.56 22.00 -19.53
C THR A 99 -15.24 21.22 -19.47
N SER A 100 -14.35 21.55 -18.53
CA SER A 100 -13.03 20.93 -18.39
C SER A 100 -12.93 20.06 -17.11
N PRO A 101 -12.49 18.79 -17.20
CA PRO A 101 -12.25 17.93 -16.04
C PRO A 101 -11.19 18.48 -15.07
N TYR A 102 -10.37 19.44 -15.51
CA TYR A 102 -9.29 20.01 -14.72
C TYR A 102 -9.79 20.78 -13.49
N GLU A 103 -10.95 21.43 -13.60
CA GLU A 103 -11.51 22.30 -12.55
C GLU A 103 -12.40 21.57 -11.54
N GLN A 104 -12.78 20.31 -11.84
CA GLN A 104 -13.47 19.42 -10.88
C GLN A 104 -12.54 18.76 -9.87
N ALA A 105 -11.22 18.98 -9.98
CA ALA A 105 -10.28 18.54 -8.96
C ALA A 105 -10.45 19.40 -7.70
N ALA A 106 -11.45 19.06 -6.89
CA ALA A 106 -11.49 19.46 -5.49
C ALA A 106 -10.10 19.19 -4.91
N PHE A 107 -9.45 20.24 -4.41
CA PHE A 107 -8.13 20.16 -3.81
C PHE A 107 -8.23 19.41 -2.48
N GLY A 108 -8.41 18.09 -2.55
CA GLY A 108 -8.22 17.20 -1.41
C GLY A 108 -6.74 17.18 -1.06
N SER A 109 -6.39 17.22 0.23
CA SER A 109 -5.00 17.02 0.63
C SER A 109 -4.54 15.71 0.00
N LYS A 110 -3.53 15.76 -0.88
CA LYS A 110 -3.14 14.72 -1.84
C LYS A 110 -2.71 13.37 -1.23
N THR A 111 -2.83 13.19 0.08
CA THR A 111 -2.54 11.96 0.80
C THR A 111 -3.65 11.68 1.79
N ASP A 112 -4.48 10.68 1.48
CA ASP A 112 -5.47 10.13 2.38
C ASP A 112 -4.76 9.39 3.53
N TRP A 113 -4.33 10.16 4.53
CA TRP A 113 -3.60 9.65 5.69
C TRP A 113 -4.46 8.69 6.52
N ARG A 114 -5.79 8.82 6.48
CA ARG A 114 -6.71 7.96 7.24
C ARG A 114 -6.71 6.55 6.68
N VAL A 115 -6.89 6.41 5.37
CA VAL A 115 -6.84 5.10 4.71
C VAL A 115 -5.50 4.43 4.96
N ARG A 116 -4.39 5.18 4.88
CA ARG A 116 -3.06 4.63 5.21
C ARG A 116 -2.92 4.23 6.67
N ALA A 117 -3.38 5.06 7.62
CA ALA A 117 -3.30 4.76 9.04
C ALA A 117 -4.07 3.48 9.39
N ILE A 118 -5.27 3.29 8.83
CA ILE A 118 -6.05 2.06 8.98
C ILE A 118 -5.33 0.88 8.32
N SER A 119 -4.78 1.06 7.12
CA SER A 119 -4.10 -0.03 6.43
C SER A 119 -2.80 -0.45 7.12
N ALA A 120 -2.09 0.49 7.74
CA ALA A 120 -0.85 0.26 8.48
C ALA A 120 -1.08 -0.66 9.70
N THR A 121 -2.28 -0.67 10.30
CA THR A 121 -2.59 -1.59 11.40
C THR A 121 -2.50 -3.06 11.00
N ASN A 122 -2.56 -3.37 9.70
CA ASN A 122 -2.48 -4.73 9.16
C ASN A 122 -1.08 -5.14 8.70
N LEU A 123 -0.06 -4.27 8.84
CA LEU A 123 1.32 -4.58 8.43
C LEU A 123 1.89 -5.81 9.13
N TYR A 124 1.46 -6.09 10.36
CA TYR A 124 1.90 -7.27 11.11
C TYR A 124 1.57 -8.59 10.39
N LEU A 125 0.53 -8.63 9.54
CA LEU A 125 0.16 -9.84 8.78
C LEU A 125 1.24 -10.22 7.75
N ARG A 126 2.02 -9.24 7.27
CA ARG A 126 3.14 -9.48 6.35
C ARG A 126 4.27 -10.28 7.02
N MET A 127 4.32 -10.33 8.35
CA MET A 127 5.34 -11.09 9.10
C MET A 127 5.17 -12.61 9.04
N ASN A 128 4.04 -13.09 8.54
CA ASN A 128 3.83 -14.52 8.36
C ASN A 128 4.63 -15.09 7.19
N HIS A 129 4.94 -14.26 6.18
CA HIS A 129 5.66 -14.66 4.97
C HIS A 129 6.81 -13.67 4.72
N ILE A 130 7.99 -14.02 5.21
CA ILE A 130 9.21 -13.23 5.04
C ILE A 130 10.14 -13.98 4.09
N TYR A 131 10.51 -13.33 3.00
CA TYR A 131 11.49 -13.84 2.04
C TYR A 131 12.81 -13.09 2.25
N VAL A 132 13.91 -13.83 2.19
CA VAL A 132 15.27 -13.29 2.34
C VAL A 132 16.01 -13.60 1.05
N ASN A 133 16.57 -12.58 0.41
CA ASN A 133 17.39 -12.77 -0.77
C ASN A 133 18.70 -13.47 -0.37
N SER A 134 19.03 -14.57 -1.06
CA SER A 134 20.22 -15.40 -0.83
C SER A 134 21.23 -15.36 -1.99
N GLU A 135 21.04 -14.48 -2.98
CA GLU A 135 21.76 -14.54 -4.26
C GLU A 135 23.25 -14.14 -4.20
N ASP A 136 23.76 -13.63 -3.07
CA ASP A 136 25.13 -13.11 -2.95
C ASP A 136 25.90 -13.56 -1.69
N ILE A 137 25.77 -14.84 -1.29
CA ILE A 137 26.56 -15.37 -0.17
C ILE A 137 28.02 -15.56 -0.61
N LYS A 138 28.86 -14.55 -0.36
CA LYS A 138 30.32 -14.66 -0.54
C LYS A 138 30.95 -15.26 0.72
N GLU A 139 31.79 -16.27 0.57
CA GLU A 139 32.51 -16.93 1.68
C GLU A 139 33.40 -15.96 2.49
N THR A 140 33.77 -14.81 1.91
CA THR A 140 34.63 -13.80 2.53
C THR A 140 33.86 -12.64 3.19
N GLY A 141 32.53 -12.63 3.11
CA GLY A 141 31.69 -11.55 3.64
C GLY A 141 31.30 -11.71 5.12
N TYR A 142 30.84 -10.62 5.73
CA TYR A 142 30.19 -10.69 7.04
C TYR A 142 28.78 -11.28 6.92
N THR A 143 28.42 -12.15 7.86
CA THR A 143 27.04 -12.65 8.00
C THR A 143 26.31 -11.84 9.06
N TYR A 144 25.23 -11.16 8.68
CA TYR A 144 24.41 -10.36 9.60
C TYR A 144 23.23 -11.17 10.12
N ILE A 145 23.05 -11.17 11.45
CA ILE A 145 21.94 -11.86 12.12
C ILE A 145 20.95 -10.81 12.62
N MET A 146 19.72 -10.85 12.10
CA MET A 146 18.62 -9.95 12.48
C MET A 146 17.64 -10.64 13.43
N PRO A 147 17.47 -10.16 14.69
CA PRO A 147 16.47 -10.69 15.60
C PRO A 147 15.03 -10.45 15.11
N LYS A 148 14.23 -11.52 15.08
CA LYS A 148 12.85 -11.50 14.56
C LYS A 148 11.92 -10.54 15.32
N ASN A 149 12.11 -10.38 16.62
CA ASN A 149 11.33 -9.46 17.45
C ASN A 149 11.56 -7.99 17.07
N ILE A 150 12.81 -7.64 16.74
CA ILE A 150 13.19 -6.29 16.34
C ILE A 150 12.64 -6.00 14.94
N LEU A 151 12.83 -6.93 14.00
CA LEU A 151 12.27 -6.83 12.64
C LEU A 151 10.74 -6.68 12.67
N LYS A 152 10.06 -7.48 13.50
CA LYS A 152 8.61 -7.41 13.67
C LYS A 152 8.17 -6.03 14.17
N LYS A 153 8.84 -5.49 15.20
CA LYS A 153 8.52 -4.15 15.71
C LYS A 153 8.76 -3.08 14.65
N PHE A 154 9.88 -3.15 13.93
CA PHE A 154 10.22 -2.19 12.87
C PHE A 154 9.14 -2.14 11.77
N ILE A 155 8.61 -3.31 11.36
CA ILE A 155 7.58 -3.36 10.33
C ILE A 155 6.21 -2.92 10.86
N CYS A 156 5.90 -3.19 12.13
CA CYS A 156 4.65 -2.70 12.74
C CYS A 156 4.58 -1.17 12.85
N ILE A 157 5.71 -0.46 12.95
CA ILE A 157 5.75 1.00 13.04
C ILE A 157 5.91 1.69 11.67
N ALA A 158 6.03 0.91 10.59
CA ALA A 158 6.21 1.42 9.24
C ALA A 158 4.91 1.95 8.62
N ASP A 159 5.03 2.53 7.43
CA ASP A 159 3.91 2.93 6.58
C ASP A 159 3.96 2.18 5.23
N LEU A 160 2.81 2.08 4.56
CA LEU A 160 2.71 1.40 3.27
C LEU A 160 3.29 2.19 2.09
N ARG A 161 3.44 3.50 2.25
CA ARG A 161 3.91 4.39 1.19
C ARG A 161 5.15 5.17 1.59
N THR A 162 5.20 5.65 2.82
CA THR A 162 6.26 6.50 3.34
C THR A 162 7.38 5.63 3.89
N GLN A 163 8.59 5.84 3.39
CA GLN A 163 9.75 5.10 3.87
C GLN A 163 10.11 5.54 5.29
N ILE A 164 10.48 4.57 6.13
CA ILE A 164 11.10 4.80 7.44
C ILE A 164 12.44 4.07 7.48
N SER A 165 13.36 4.54 8.31
CA SER A 165 14.70 4.02 8.46
C SER A 165 15.15 3.94 9.91
N GLY A 166 16.06 3.02 10.20
CA GLY A 166 16.77 2.98 11.47
C GLY A 166 18.22 2.56 11.31
N TYR A 167 19.07 3.07 12.19
CA TYR A 167 20.48 2.69 12.26
C TYR A 167 20.63 1.36 13.00
N LEU A 168 21.46 0.47 12.46
CA LEU A 168 21.72 -0.85 13.01
C LEU A 168 22.96 -0.79 13.90
N TYR A 169 22.83 -1.28 15.12
CA TYR A 169 23.94 -1.44 16.06
C TYR A 169 23.98 -2.86 16.58
N GLY A 170 25.17 -3.36 16.82
CA GLY A 170 25.38 -4.74 17.20
C GLY A 170 26.81 -5.03 17.62
N ILE A 171 27.14 -6.32 17.70
CA ILE A 171 28.48 -6.78 18.04
C ILE A 171 28.72 -8.15 17.38
N SER A 172 29.98 -8.47 17.12
CA SER A 172 30.36 -9.84 16.80
C SER A 172 30.40 -10.72 18.05
N PRO A 173 29.91 -11.97 18.00
CA PRO A 173 30.11 -12.90 19.09
C PRO A 173 31.61 -13.16 19.30
N PRO A 174 32.05 -13.44 20.54
CA PRO A 174 33.48 -13.64 20.85
C PRO A 174 34.08 -14.82 20.09
N ASP A 175 33.25 -15.80 19.71
CA ASP A 175 33.67 -17.03 19.05
C ASP A 175 33.80 -16.89 17.53
N ASN A 176 33.17 -15.88 16.91
CA ASN A 176 33.18 -15.73 15.45
C ASN A 176 33.13 -14.25 15.00
N PRO A 177 34.26 -13.65 14.61
CA PRO A 177 34.30 -12.24 14.17
C PRO A 177 33.67 -11.99 12.80
N GLN A 178 33.41 -13.03 12.00
CA GLN A 178 32.75 -12.91 10.69
C GLN A 178 31.22 -12.82 10.80
N VAL A 179 30.67 -13.02 12.00
CA VAL A 179 29.24 -12.86 12.27
C VAL A 179 29.01 -11.51 12.94
N LYS A 180 27.94 -10.82 12.53
CA LYS A 180 27.50 -9.53 13.08
C LYS A 180 26.08 -9.69 13.61
N GLU A 181 25.92 -9.72 14.93
CA GLU A 181 24.62 -9.84 15.58
C GLU A 181 24.03 -8.46 15.81
N ILE A 182 22.86 -8.19 15.23
CA ILE A 182 22.17 -6.91 15.40
C ILE A 182 21.44 -6.93 16.74
N HIS A 183 21.79 -6.02 17.64
CA HIS A 183 21.21 -5.95 18.98
C HIS A 183 20.10 -4.91 19.08
N CYS A 184 20.20 -3.81 18.33
CA CYS A 184 19.18 -2.78 18.36
C CYS A 184 19.09 -2.00 17.03
N ILE A 185 17.93 -1.36 16.85
CA ILE A 185 17.69 -0.38 15.80
C ILE A 185 17.45 0.96 16.48
N VAL A 186 18.25 1.96 16.14
CA VAL A 186 18.06 3.33 16.62
C VAL A 186 17.23 4.10 15.61
N MET A 187 16.13 4.68 16.08
CA MET A 187 15.21 5.49 15.28
C MET A 187 15.49 6.98 15.55
N PRO A 188 16.29 7.66 14.73
CA PRO A 188 16.47 9.10 14.86
C PRO A 188 15.20 9.86 14.42
N PRO A 189 15.07 11.14 14.78
CA PRO A 189 14.07 12.02 14.19
C PRO A 189 14.21 12.03 12.67
N GLN A 190 13.16 11.66 11.95
CA GLN A 190 13.22 11.45 10.51
C GLN A 190 11.90 11.80 9.84
N TRP A 191 11.95 12.05 8.53
CA TRP A 191 10.76 12.14 7.69
C TRP A 191 11.01 11.46 6.36
N GLY A 192 10.00 10.78 5.85
CA GLY A 192 10.09 10.00 4.63
C GLY A 192 9.23 10.54 3.51
N THR A 193 9.58 10.13 2.30
CA THR A 193 8.74 10.18 1.10
C THR A 193 8.51 8.75 0.61
N HIS A 194 7.92 8.59 -0.57
CA HIS A 194 7.81 7.27 -1.20
C HIS A 194 9.10 6.79 -1.87
N GLN A 195 10.08 7.68 -2.06
CA GLN A 195 11.33 7.40 -2.76
C GLN A 195 12.55 7.39 -1.84
N GLN A 196 12.57 8.28 -0.84
CA GLN A 196 13.72 8.48 0.04
C GLN A 196 13.29 8.81 1.48
N VAL A 197 14.22 8.65 2.40
CA VAL A 197 14.11 9.03 3.82
C VAL A 197 15.15 10.09 4.16
N HIS A 198 14.75 11.08 4.94
CA HIS A 198 15.63 12.15 5.40
C HIS A 198 15.97 11.93 6.87
N LEU A 199 17.27 11.80 7.14
CA LEU A 199 17.84 11.57 8.47
C LEU A 199 18.68 12.78 8.90
N PRO A 200 18.89 12.97 10.22
CA PRO A 200 19.82 13.98 10.71
C PRO A 200 21.25 13.65 10.28
N SER A 201 22.09 14.68 10.11
CA SER A 201 23.49 14.48 9.73
C SER A 201 24.35 13.88 10.83
N ALA A 202 23.97 14.10 12.10
CA ALA A 202 24.67 13.56 13.25
C ALA A 202 24.16 12.15 13.58
N LEU A 203 25.08 11.24 13.85
CA LEU A 203 24.74 9.92 14.38
C LEU A 203 24.20 10.04 15.81
N PRO A 204 23.30 9.13 16.22
CA PRO A 204 22.75 9.12 17.57
C PRO A 204 23.83 8.76 18.59
N GLU A 205 23.94 9.56 19.65
CA GLU A 205 24.80 9.31 20.80
C GLU A 205 23.95 8.90 22.00
N HIS A 206 24.25 7.75 22.60
CA HIS A 206 23.55 7.28 23.79
C HIS A 206 24.42 6.29 24.57
N ALA A 207 24.33 6.30 25.91
CA ALA A 207 25.15 5.44 26.78
C ALA A 207 25.02 3.94 26.46
N PHE A 208 23.82 3.47 26.08
CA PHE A 208 23.57 2.08 25.68
C PHE A 208 24.21 1.67 24.34
N LEU A 209 24.74 2.61 23.57
CA LEU A 209 25.43 2.33 22.30
C LEU A 209 26.94 2.20 22.48
N ASN A 210 27.50 2.53 23.65
CA ASN A 210 28.95 2.58 23.86
C ASN A 210 29.65 1.23 23.64
N ASP A 211 28.96 0.13 23.95
CA ASP A 211 29.49 -1.23 23.80
C ASP A 211 29.13 -1.87 22.45
N LEU A 212 28.47 -1.12 21.55
CA LEU A 212 28.00 -1.60 20.27
C LEU A 212 28.71 -0.89 19.11
N GLU A 213 28.96 -1.63 18.03
CA GLU A 213 29.48 -1.07 16.78
C GLU A 213 28.32 -0.72 15.82
N PRO A 214 28.47 0.37 15.03
CA PRO A 214 27.52 0.69 13.97
C PRO A 214 27.66 -0.31 12.82
N LEU A 215 26.59 -1.05 12.54
CA LEU A 215 26.54 -2.07 11.49
C LEU A 215 25.95 -1.55 10.17
N GLY A 216 25.40 -0.34 10.17
CA GLY A 216 24.81 0.30 8.99
C GLY A 216 23.41 0.83 9.28
N TRP A 217 22.53 0.73 8.29
CA TRP A 217 21.15 1.20 8.40
C TRP A 217 20.22 0.28 7.61
N MET A 218 18.95 0.30 7.96
CA MET A 218 17.89 -0.34 7.20
C MET A 218 16.75 0.64 6.96
N HIS A 219 15.96 0.39 5.92
CA HIS A 219 14.76 1.16 5.64
C HIS A 219 13.68 0.34 4.95
N THR A 220 12.45 0.83 4.98
CA THR A 220 11.34 0.26 4.21
C THR A 220 11.29 0.86 2.81
N GLN A 221 10.83 0.06 1.84
CA GLN A 221 10.55 0.52 0.49
C GLN A 221 9.14 0.07 0.07
N PRO A 222 8.35 0.92 -0.62
CA PRO A 222 7.01 0.56 -1.05
C PRO A 222 7.00 -0.40 -2.25
N ASN A 223 8.07 -0.38 -3.05
CA ASN A 223 8.23 -1.22 -4.23
C ASN A 223 9.52 -2.03 -4.09
N GLU A 224 9.51 -3.26 -4.58
CA GLU A 224 10.71 -4.10 -4.66
C GLU A 224 11.52 -3.70 -5.90
N LEU A 225 12.82 -3.51 -5.70
CA LEU A 225 13.77 -3.21 -6.76
C LEU A 225 14.89 -4.26 -6.74
N PRO A 226 15.36 -4.72 -7.91
CA PRO A 226 16.43 -5.73 -7.98
C PRO A 226 17.78 -5.18 -7.54
N GLN A 227 17.93 -3.86 -7.45
CA GLN A 227 19.16 -3.17 -7.11
C GLN A 227 18.89 -2.04 -6.12
N LEU A 228 19.95 -1.61 -5.43
CA LEU A 228 19.89 -0.46 -4.53
C LEU A 228 19.40 0.78 -5.29
N SER A 229 18.50 1.54 -4.64
CA SER A 229 18.01 2.80 -5.19
C SER A 229 19.14 3.85 -5.23
N PRO A 230 19.15 4.74 -6.24
CA PRO A 230 20.13 5.83 -6.33
C PRO A 230 20.12 6.78 -5.13
#